data_AF-A0A7W8G0Y5-F1
#
_entry.id   AF-A0A7W8G0Y5-F1
#
_cell.length_a   1.000
_cell.length_b   1.000
_cell.length_c   1.000
_cell.angle_alpha   90.00
_cell.angle_beta   90.00
_cell.angle_gamma   90.00
#
_symmetry.space_group_name_H-M   'P 1'
#
loop_
_entity.id
_entity.type
_entity.pdbx_description
1 polymer ?
#
loop_
_entity_poly.entity_id
_entity_poly.type
_entity_poly.pdbx_seq_one_letter_code
_entity_poly.pdbx_strand_id
1 'polypeptide(L)'
;MPRLIARIALFLAAMLVTASVFAEPSLLPNSPQLYQTQTDRIRQSVDRPWAPDAGQLGNLRFLHIRANDCAVRIVSGNENRVFPGTQRVYVVEGSRVLDNDPDETPIPRNVTLAPDPAQACAGVGSCGVSTAWADRAPRSVDPDAACFTVQLASAHYLLLSGDNLAVLVDRVRQPWLRIAVNPFARPQLWFEQVDIGLLSIAVNAGVRIGGTGRVDHIGAQSSNGSSAMYLHEFDANHVGVSTTTTGTTWSIRIREGTEASYYQPARAPGRLAEGYRIEIDGPLERLEVPASRVDPHPITEATRQAARTLREEVRKRLGPTPRFPAADTNLPTAAAAMAGLKRDARDHLVAVVSRYVPAGTRITDVTLYRNGEGRLEGLATDDAAVDAIQRALRASGEFTHIDVRARATTSKDGRPFAAQMYFPCDKPGDRSVCPAGDPRRNGNYSELQVIEYLEALLGPDVTLHDAVLDGGTIRMEAYSSSATAAQAALDRIGADKGFFRTSITGIGPDKFRPITNLNAKLELVCSRPPRVDGVCTAAPSGVWLSDDALRDGPE
;
A
#
# COMPACT_ATOMS: atom_id res chain seq x y z
N MET A 1 -62.15 13.32 -28.61
CA MET A 1 -60.81 13.68 -28.08
C MET A 1 -60.47 12.97 -26.75
N PRO A 2 -60.30 11.63 -26.69
CA PRO A 2 -59.69 11.01 -25.51
C PRO A 2 -58.44 10.14 -25.80
N ARG A 3 -57.98 10.06 -27.05
CA ARG A 3 -56.86 9.18 -27.45
C ARG A 3 -55.49 9.85 -27.50
N LEU A 4 -55.41 11.18 -27.31
CA LEU A 4 -54.14 11.92 -27.35
C LEU A 4 -53.50 12.08 -25.96
N ILE A 5 -54.30 12.15 -24.88
CA ILE A 5 -53.80 12.32 -23.51
C ILE A 5 -53.20 11.01 -22.95
N ALA A 6 -53.75 9.86 -23.34
CA ALA A 6 -53.25 8.55 -22.91
C ALA A 6 -51.87 8.19 -23.49
N ARG A 7 -51.49 8.76 -24.65
CA ARG A 7 -50.17 8.49 -25.27
C ARG A 7 -49.07 9.40 -24.73
N ILE A 8 -49.40 10.59 -24.23
CA ILE A 8 -48.44 11.49 -23.59
C ILE A 8 -48.14 11.02 -22.16
N ALA A 9 -49.13 10.48 -21.44
CA ALA A 9 -48.91 9.88 -20.12
C ALA A 9 -48.06 8.60 -20.17
N LEU A 10 -48.19 7.78 -21.22
CA LEU A 10 -47.39 6.57 -21.39
C LEU A 10 -45.94 6.87 -21.86
N PHE A 11 -45.71 7.99 -22.56
CA PHE A 11 -44.36 8.46 -22.89
C PHE A 11 -43.67 9.17 -21.72
N LEU A 12 -44.42 9.84 -20.82
CA LEU A 12 -43.84 10.39 -19.58
C LEU A 12 -43.57 9.31 -18.51
N ALA A 13 -44.31 8.20 -18.49
CA ALA A 13 -44.02 7.07 -17.61
C ALA A 13 -42.87 6.17 -18.12
N ALA A 14 -42.54 6.22 -19.42
CA ALA A 14 -41.42 5.48 -20.01
C ALA A 14 -40.09 6.27 -20.02
N MET A 15 -40.11 7.57 -19.68
CA MET A 15 -38.90 8.40 -19.44
C MET A 15 -38.54 8.51 -17.94
N LEU A 16 -39.06 7.61 -17.10
CA LEU A 16 -38.65 7.42 -15.71
C LEU A 16 -37.98 6.05 -15.50
N VAL A 17 -37.46 5.45 -16.59
CA VAL A 17 -36.49 4.36 -16.50
C VAL A 17 -35.17 4.97 -16.05
N THR A 18 -35.00 4.97 -14.73
CA THR A 18 -33.73 4.82 -14.01
C THR A 18 -32.52 5.20 -14.86
N ALA A 19 -32.15 6.49 -14.85
CA ALA A 19 -30.74 6.80 -14.90
C ALA A 19 -30.13 6.07 -13.70
N SER A 20 -29.60 4.88 -13.94
CA SER A 20 -28.67 4.25 -13.02
C SER A 20 -27.48 5.20 -12.99
N VAL A 21 -27.55 6.19 -12.10
CA VAL A 21 -26.43 7.06 -11.76
C VAL A 21 -25.47 6.17 -11.01
N PHE A 22 -24.81 5.28 -11.74
CA PHE A 22 -23.63 4.59 -11.24
C PHE A 22 -22.64 5.69 -10.92
N ALA A 23 -22.20 5.70 -9.66
CA ALA A 23 -21.25 6.70 -9.20
C ALA A 23 -20.00 6.64 -10.09
N GLU A 24 -19.42 7.80 -10.41
CA GLU A 24 -18.04 7.84 -10.85
C GLU A 24 -17.20 7.05 -9.84
N PRO A 25 -16.20 6.26 -10.29
CA PRO A 25 -15.40 5.47 -9.39
C PRO A 25 -14.84 6.38 -8.30
N SER A 26 -15.29 6.18 -7.06
CA SER A 26 -14.79 6.96 -5.94
C SER A 26 -13.31 6.59 -5.81
N LEU A 27 -12.41 7.51 -6.13
CA LEU A 27 -11.00 7.29 -5.81
C LEU A 27 -10.91 7.08 -4.30
N LEU A 28 -10.12 6.08 -3.88
CA LEU A 28 -9.83 5.92 -2.47
C LEU A 28 -9.26 7.24 -1.94
N PRO A 29 -9.67 7.70 -0.75
CA PRO A 29 -9.01 8.84 -0.15
C PRO A 29 -7.52 8.52 0.00
N ASN A 30 -6.68 9.53 -0.21
CA ASN A 30 -5.25 9.42 0.03
C ASN A 30 -5.02 8.93 1.47
N SER A 31 -4.38 7.78 1.62
CA SER A 31 -4.12 7.14 2.90
C SER A 31 -2.63 6.89 3.09
N PRO A 32 -2.14 6.84 4.34
CA PRO A 32 -0.75 6.49 4.62
C PRO A 32 -0.30 5.19 3.93
N GLN A 33 -1.18 4.19 3.87
CA GLN A 33 -0.91 2.90 3.23
C GLN A 33 -0.73 3.03 1.71
N LEU A 34 -1.52 3.88 1.05
CA LEU A 34 -1.38 4.13 -0.39
C LEU A 34 0.01 4.67 -0.73
N TYR A 35 0.50 5.66 0.02
CA TYR A 35 1.83 6.24 -0.23
C TYR A 35 2.97 5.25 0.02
N GLN A 36 2.81 4.36 1.01
CA GLN A 36 3.77 3.27 1.26
C GLN A 36 3.84 2.35 0.04
N THR A 37 2.69 1.83 -0.40
CA THR A 37 2.61 0.96 -1.58
C THR A 37 3.12 1.63 -2.85
N GLN A 38 2.80 2.92 -3.08
CA GLN A 38 3.34 3.66 -4.22
C GLN A 38 4.86 3.71 -4.21
N THR A 39 5.47 3.95 -3.05
CA THR A 39 6.92 4.03 -2.95
C THR A 39 7.58 2.69 -3.20
N ASP A 40 7.02 1.60 -2.67
CA ASP A 40 7.50 0.25 -2.95
C ASP A 40 7.44 -0.08 -4.45
N ARG A 41 6.36 0.32 -5.12
CA ARG A 41 6.20 0.12 -6.56
C ARG A 41 7.16 0.96 -7.40
N ILE A 42 7.46 2.20 -7.00
CA ILE A 42 8.51 3.02 -7.65
C ILE A 42 9.87 2.35 -7.54
N ARG A 43 10.18 1.82 -6.36
CA ARG A 43 11.43 1.11 -6.10
C ARG A 43 11.55 -0.16 -6.95
N GLN A 44 10.45 -0.90 -7.10
CA GLN A 44 10.35 -2.11 -7.95
C GLN A 44 10.28 -1.80 -9.46
N SER A 45 9.98 -0.57 -9.86
CA SER A 45 9.71 -0.26 -11.27
C SER A 45 10.95 -0.35 -12.18
N VAL A 46 12.15 -0.09 -11.65
CA VAL A 46 13.39 0.00 -12.42
C VAL A 46 14.58 -0.42 -11.57
N ASP A 47 15.48 -1.22 -12.13
CA ASP A 47 16.76 -1.54 -11.49
C ASP A 47 17.73 -0.38 -11.59
N ARG A 48 18.23 0.08 -10.45
CA ARG A 48 19.17 1.20 -10.37
C ARG A 48 20.58 0.67 -10.19
N PRO A 49 21.58 1.30 -10.83
CA PRO A 49 22.95 0.79 -10.80
C PRO A 49 23.51 0.75 -9.38
N TRP A 50 24.19 -0.34 -9.07
CA TRP A 50 24.99 -0.50 -7.86
C TRP A 50 26.48 -0.42 -8.23
N ALA A 51 27.09 0.72 -7.94
CA ALA A 51 28.51 0.98 -8.11
C ALA A 51 28.94 1.96 -7.01
N PRO A 52 29.12 1.47 -5.76
CA PRO A 52 29.31 2.34 -4.60
C PRO A 52 30.58 3.20 -4.67
N ASP A 53 31.62 2.75 -5.38
CA ASP A 53 32.84 3.55 -5.63
C ASP A 53 32.59 4.75 -6.55
N ALA A 54 31.57 4.67 -7.42
CA ALA A 54 31.07 5.79 -8.23
C ALA A 54 29.95 6.60 -7.52
N GLY A 55 29.66 6.23 -6.26
CA GLY A 55 28.60 6.78 -5.43
C GLY A 55 27.20 6.21 -5.73
N GLN A 56 27.04 5.25 -6.63
CA GLN A 56 25.73 4.72 -7.02
C GLN A 56 25.26 3.64 -6.03
N LEU A 57 24.07 3.82 -5.45
CA LEU A 57 23.60 3.09 -4.28
C LEU A 57 22.51 2.05 -4.58
N GLY A 58 22.23 1.75 -5.85
CA GLY A 58 21.22 0.79 -6.25
C GLY A 58 19.80 1.19 -5.84
N ASN A 59 18.89 0.22 -5.73
CA ASN A 59 17.56 0.45 -5.16
C ASN A 59 17.61 0.43 -3.63
N LEU A 60 17.38 1.58 -3.01
CA LEU A 60 17.44 1.71 -1.56
C LEU A 60 16.08 1.40 -0.93
N ARG A 61 16.08 0.56 0.10
CA ARG A 61 14.95 0.45 1.03
C ARG A 61 15.21 1.31 2.26
N PHE A 62 16.41 1.16 2.81
CA PHE A 62 16.86 1.83 4.02
C PHE A 62 18.19 2.54 3.78
N LEU A 63 18.29 3.77 4.24
CA LEU A 63 19.51 4.56 4.24
C LEU A 63 19.82 5.06 5.65
N HIS A 64 20.94 4.64 6.21
CA HIS A 64 21.45 5.13 7.48
C HIS A 64 22.57 6.14 7.24
N ILE A 65 22.35 7.38 7.68
CA ILE A 65 23.37 8.42 7.68
C ILE A 65 23.95 8.50 9.09
N ARG A 66 25.24 8.22 9.22
CA ARG A 66 25.97 8.31 10.47
C ARG A 66 27.16 9.24 10.34
N ALA A 67 27.02 10.44 10.86
CA ALA A 67 28.03 11.47 10.70
C ALA A 67 28.04 12.46 11.87
N ASN A 68 29.12 12.46 12.64
CA ASN A 68 29.39 13.47 13.66
C ASN A 68 29.90 14.77 13.04
N ASP A 69 29.51 15.90 13.62
CA ASP A 69 29.95 17.26 13.27
C ASP A 69 29.85 17.55 11.76
N CYS A 70 28.79 17.03 11.15
CA CYS A 70 28.65 16.97 9.72
C CYS A 70 27.38 17.64 9.22
N ALA A 71 27.45 18.24 8.03
CA ALA A 71 26.32 18.81 7.33
C ALA A 71 26.02 17.96 6.08
N VAL A 72 24.83 17.38 5.99
CA VAL A 72 24.41 16.51 4.88
C VAL A 72 23.23 17.12 4.14
N ARG A 73 23.30 17.15 2.81
CA ARG A 73 22.18 17.58 1.96
C ARG A 73 21.51 16.35 1.35
N ILE A 74 20.19 16.33 1.30
CA ILE A 74 19.38 15.30 0.67
C ILE A 74 18.52 15.96 -0.40
N VAL A 75 18.56 15.46 -1.63
CA VAL A 75 17.80 15.97 -2.78
C VAL A 75 17.08 14.83 -3.51
N SER A 76 16.09 15.16 -4.34
CA SER A 76 15.48 14.17 -5.24
C SER A 76 16.30 13.92 -6.50
N GLY A 77 16.15 12.74 -7.09
CA GLY A 77 16.73 12.40 -8.37
C GLY A 77 16.16 11.16 -9.04
N ASN A 78 16.83 10.76 -10.12
CA ASN A 78 16.51 9.55 -10.89
C ASN A 78 17.24 8.32 -10.32
N GLU A 79 18.41 8.55 -9.71
CA GLU A 79 19.26 7.57 -9.06
C GLU A 79 19.26 7.75 -7.54
N ASN A 80 19.57 6.67 -6.83
CA ASN A 80 20.09 6.81 -5.48
C ASN A 80 21.60 6.95 -5.58
N ARG A 81 22.14 8.12 -5.24
CA ARG A 81 23.55 8.43 -5.42
C ARG A 81 24.10 9.30 -4.30
N VAL A 82 25.31 9.01 -3.85
CA VAL A 82 26.06 9.87 -2.93
C VAL A 82 27.12 10.67 -3.69
N PHE A 83 27.22 11.95 -3.35
CA PHE A 83 28.20 12.89 -3.85
C PHE A 83 29.06 13.37 -2.67
N PRO A 84 30.30 12.86 -2.55
CA PRO A 84 31.25 13.32 -1.53
C PRO A 84 31.53 14.82 -1.66
N GLY A 85 31.52 15.54 -0.54
CA GLY A 85 31.79 16.97 -0.44
C GLY A 85 33.17 17.21 0.18
N THR A 86 33.22 17.71 1.42
CA THR A 86 34.50 17.94 2.13
C THR A 86 35.28 16.66 2.45
N GLN A 87 34.60 15.51 2.50
CA GLN A 87 35.16 14.24 2.95
C GLN A 87 34.74 13.13 1.99
N ARG A 88 35.55 12.06 1.94
CA ARG A 88 35.12 10.80 1.33
C ARG A 88 33.93 10.23 2.09
N VAL A 89 33.15 9.38 1.43
CA VAL A 89 32.01 8.73 2.07
C VAL A 89 32.18 7.22 1.98
N TYR A 90 32.21 6.58 3.14
CA TYR A 90 32.13 5.14 3.26
C TYR A 90 30.71 4.69 3.00
N VAL A 91 30.58 3.69 2.12
CA VAL A 91 29.32 3.08 1.72
C VAL A 91 29.35 1.65 2.21
N VAL A 92 28.54 1.34 3.22
CA VAL A 92 28.44 0.01 3.80
C VAL A 92 27.07 -0.56 3.47
N GLU A 93 27.04 -1.70 2.78
CA GLU A 93 25.82 -2.47 2.56
C GLU A 93 25.56 -3.34 3.79
N GLY A 94 24.62 -2.95 4.65
CA GLY A 94 24.40 -3.59 5.96
C GLY A 94 23.78 -4.98 5.87
N SER A 95 22.89 -5.22 4.91
CA SER A 95 22.32 -6.54 4.64
C SER A 95 21.68 -6.60 3.24
N ARG A 96 21.55 -7.82 2.70
CA ARG A 96 20.51 -8.17 1.72
C ARG A 96 19.16 -8.50 2.38
N VAL A 97 19.06 -8.52 3.72
CA VAL A 97 17.91 -9.10 4.42
C VAL A 97 17.68 -8.43 5.77
N LEU A 98 16.47 -7.91 5.98
CA LEU A 98 15.74 -8.00 7.25
C LEU A 98 14.22 -8.00 7.05
N ASP A 99 13.71 -7.89 5.82
CA ASP A 99 12.56 -8.67 5.38
C ASP A 99 12.91 -9.22 3.99
N ASN A 100 13.02 -10.54 3.86
CA ASN A 100 12.96 -11.18 2.55
C ASN A 100 11.48 -11.18 2.17
N ASP A 101 11.03 -10.13 1.49
CA ASP A 101 10.04 -10.39 0.45
C ASP A 101 10.85 -10.90 -0.75
N PRO A 102 10.94 -12.23 -0.97
CA PRO A 102 11.69 -12.78 -2.10
C PRO A 102 11.11 -12.33 -3.45
N ASP A 103 9.88 -11.82 -3.47
CA ASP A 103 9.19 -11.35 -4.66
C ASP A 103 9.58 -9.90 -5.01
N GLU A 104 10.31 -9.22 -4.13
CA GLU A 104 10.74 -7.84 -4.35
C GLU A 104 11.91 -7.77 -5.34
N THR A 105 11.55 -7.54 -6.60
CA THR A 105 12.48 -7.31 -7.70
C THR A 105 12.32 -5.89 -8.23
N PRO A 106 13.42 -5.14 -8.45
CA PRO A 106 14.82 -5.45 -8.17
C PRO A 106 15.17 -5.49 -6.67
N ILE A 107 16.30 -6.14 -6.34
CA ILE A 107 16.69 -6.39 -4.95
C ILE A 107 16.95 -5.07 -4.20
N PRO A 108 16.21 -4.79 -3.11
CA PRO A 108 16.45 -3.61 -2.27
C PRO A 108 17.76 -3.73 -1.49
N ARG A 109 18.34 -2.58 -1.16
CA ARG A 109 19.57 -2.47 -0.37
C ARG A 109 19.36 -1.62 0.86
N ASN A 110 20.02 -2.05 1.94
CA ASN A 110 20.16 -1.30 3.17
C ASN A 110 21.58 -0.75 3.21
N VAL A 111 21.71 0.57 3.14
CA VAL A 111 23.02 1.23 3.01
C VAL A 111 23.26 2.13 4.21
N THR A 112 24.47 2.08 4.75
CA THR A 112 24.99 3.05 5.71
C THR A 112 26.01 3.95 5.00
N LEU A 113 25.84 5.26 5.14
CA LEU A 113 26.77 6.29 4.69
C LEU A 113 27.40 6.97 5.90
N ALA A 114 28.73 7.03 5.92
CA ALA A 114 29.47 7.73 6.95
C ALA A 114 30.76 8.35 6.40
N PRO A 115 31.23 9.49 6.93
CA PRO A 115 32.50 10.09 6.53
C PRO A 115 33.73 9.38 7.12
N ASP A 116 33.54 8.59 8.18
CA ASP A 116 34.58 7.95 8.98
C ASP A 116 34.35 6.43 8.99
N PRO A 117 35.39 5.61 8.72
CA PRO A 117 35.26 4.16 8.72
C PRO A 117 34.81 3.59 10.08
N ALA A 118 35.23 4.19 11.20
CA ALA A 118 34.81 3.77 12.54
C ALA A 118 33.33 4.05 12.81
N GLN A 119 32.76 5.05 12.14
CA GLN A 119 31.33 5.34 12.19
C GLN A 119 30.55 4.42 11.24
N ALA A 120 31.10 4.14 10.05
CA ALA A 120 30.54 3.22 9.07
C ALA A 120 30.40 1.80 9.64
N CYS A 121 31.39 1.36 10.43
CA CYS A 121 31.44 0.05 11.07
C CYS A 121 31.54 0.18 12.61
N ALA A 122 30.41 0.33 13.30
CA ALA A 122 30.44 0.35 14.77
C ALA A 122 30.67 -1.03 15.38
N GLY A 123 31.94 -1.39 15.53
CA GLY A 123 32.39 -2.55 16.30
C GLY A 123 32.89 -3.71 15.45
N VAL A 124 33.58 -4.64 16.10
CA VAL A 124 34.15 -5.84 15.48
C VAL A 124 33.01 -6.71 14.91
N GLY A 125 33.08 -7.03 13.61
CA GLY A 125 32.07 -7.84 12.91
C GLY A 125 30.83 -7.07 12.42
N SER A 126 30.81 -5.73 12.50
CA SER A 126 29.64 -4.91 12.15
C SER A 126 29.60 -4.32 10.73
N CYS A 127 30.63 -4.53 9.91
CA CYS A 127 30.83 -3.83 8.62
C CYS A 127 29.87 -4.24 7.48
N GLY A 128 28.71 -4.81 7.77
CA GLY A 128 27.75 -5.24 6.76
C GLY A 128 28.29 -6.34 5.83
N VAL A 129 27.60 -6.53 4.71
CA VAL A 129 27.88 -7.49 3.62
C VAL A 129 29.00 -7.01 2.71
N SER A 130 29.04 -5.71 2.42
CA SER A 130 30.09 -5.10 1.59
C SER A 130 30.42 -3.70 2.07
N THR A 131 31.69 -3.31 1.92
CA THR A 131 32.19 -1.96 2.24
C THR A 131 32.93 -1.41 1.04
N ALA A 132 32.60 -0.19 0.66
CA ALA A 132 33.17 0.56 -0.45
C ALA A 132 33.32 2.04 -0.03
N TRP A 133 33.90 2.87 -0.88
CA TRP A 133 33.96 4.31 -0.61
C TRP A 133 33.86 5.12 -1.90
N ALA A 134 33.06 6.18 -1.84
CA ALA A 134 33.02 7.18 -2.89
C ALA A 134 34.07 8.27 -2.57
N ASP A 135 35.05 8.40 -3.45
CA ASP A 135 36.07 9.45 -3.35
C ASP A 135 35.58 10.79 -3.91
N ARG A 136 36.15 11.88 -3.38
CA ARG A 136 35.89 13.23 -3.89
C ARG A 136 36.39 13.33 -5.33
N ALA A 137 35.56 13.87 -6.23
CA ALA A 137 36.00 14.16 -7.59
C ALA A 137 37.19 15.14 -7.56
N PRO A 138 38.27 14.93 -8.34
CA PRO A 138 39.49 15.75 -8.28
C PRO A 138 39.31 17.25 -8.63
N ARG A 139 38.12 17.69 -9.07
CA ARG A 139 37.87 19.03 -9.63
C ARG A 139 36.44 19.57 -9.41
N SER A 140 35.94 19.65 -8.17
CA SER A 140 34.92 20.68 -7.86
C SER A 140 35.62 21.91 -7.28
N VAL A 141 35.60 22.99 -8.07
CA VAL A 141 36.09 24.33 -7.69
C VAL A 141 35.02 24.99 -6.82
N ASP A 142 34.89 24.49 -5.59
CA ASP A 142 34.43 25.21 -4.41
C ASP A 142 34.69 24.31 -3.18
N PRO A 143 35.05 24.85 -2.01
CA PRO A 143 34.98 24.10 -0.77
C PRO A 143 33.51 23.86 -0.43
N ASP A 144 32.94 22.77 -0.93
CA ASP A 144 31.56 22.34 -0.65
C ASP A 144 31.34 22.31 0.87
N ALA A 145 30.47 23.14 1.44
CA ALA A 145 30.30 23.24 2.91
C ALA A 145 29.60 22.01 3.53
N ALA A 146 28.93 21.19 2.72
CA ALA A 146 28.40 19.89 3.13
C ALA A 146 29.49 18.81 3.12
N CYS A 147 29.43 17.85 4.07
CA CYS A 147 30.31 16.67 4.01
C CYS A 147 30.03 15.83 2.79
N PHE A 148 28.74 15.67 2.46
CA PHE A 148 28.27 15.00 1.26
C PHE A 148 26.80 15.34 0.98
N THR A 149 26.40 15.11 -0.26
CA THR A 149 25.01 15.22 -0.70
C THR A 149 24.51 13.85 -1.14
N VAL A 150 23.28 13.51 -0.77
CA VAL A 150 22.60 12.28 -1.20
C VAL A 150 21.44 12.65 -2.13
N GLN A 151 21.42 12.03 -3.28
CA GLN A 151 20.29 12.03 -4.20
C GLN A 151 19.44 10.79 -3.95
N LEU A 152 18.14 10.98 -3.77
CA LEU A 152 17.16 9.92 -3.49
C LEU A 152 16.17 9.78 -4.63
N ALA A 153 16.05 8.55 -5.11
CA ALA A 153 15.04 8.14 -6.08
C ALA A 153 14.00 7.20 -5.46
N SER A 154 14.42 6.25 -4.61
CA SER A 154 13.54 5.20 -4.08
C SER A 154 13.67 4.87 -2.59
N ALA A 155 14.61 5.49 -1.86
CA ALA A 155 14.70 5.30 -0.42
C ALA A 155 13.52 5.95 0.30
N HIS A 156 12.80 5.18 1.11
CA HIS A 156 11.70 5.69 1.92
C HIS A 156 12.00 5.71 3.42
N TYR A 157 13.03 4.99 3.89
CA TYR A 157 13.43 5.02 5.30
C TYR A 157 14.83 5.61 5.45
N LEU A 158 14.92 6.72 6.18
CA LEU A 158 16.17 7.35 6.58
C LEU A 158 16.38 7.17 8.09
N LEU A 159 17.50 6.57 8.48
CA LEU A 159 17.97 6.61 9.86
C LEU A 159 19.07 7.67 9.96
N LEU A 160 18.91 8.63 10.85
CA LEU A 160 19.87 9.70 11.08
C LEU A 160 20.53 9.52 12.44
N SER A 161 21.85 9.67 12.47
CA SER A 161 22.67 9.53 13.67
C SER A 161 23.94 10.35 13.58
N GLY A 162 24.41 10.83 14.73
CA GLY A 162 25.65 11.58 14.86
C GLY A 162 25.46 12.87 15.66
N ASP A 163 26.47 13.21 16.44
CA ASP A 163 26.48 14.41 17.25
C ASP A 163 26.61 15.65 16.36
N ASN A 164 25.87 16.72 16.67
CA ASN A 164 25.82 17.98 15.93
C ASN A 164 25.50 17.85 14.42
N LEU A 165 24.93 16.72 13.99
CA LEU A 165 24.54 16.46 12.61
C LEU A 165 23.52 17.51 12.15
N ALA A 166 23.80 18.19 11.04
CA ALA A 166 22.86 19.07 10.35
C ALA A 166 22.42 18.43 9.03
N VAL A 167 21.11 18.31 8.81
CA VAL A 167 20.55 17.72 7.59
C VAL A 167 19.59 18.69 6.94
N LEU A 168 19.75 18.92 5.64
CA LEU A 168 18.79 19.63 4.80
C LEU A 168 18.17 18.69 3.80
N VAL A 169 16.86 18.55 3.86
CA VAL A 169 16.05 17.85 2.85
C VAL A 169 15.57 18.91 1.86
N ASP A 170 16.33 19.11 0.79
CA ASP A 170 16.16 20.21 -0.17
C ASP A 170 15.29 19.79 -1.36
N ARG A 171 14.07 20.33 -1.42
CA ARG A 171 13.10 20.18 -2.51
C ARG A 171 12.83 18.72 -2.90
N VAL A 172 12.86 17.83 -1.90
CA VAL A 172 12.59 16.40 -2.08
C VAL A 172 11.12 16.18 -2.42
N ARG A 173 10.89 15.38 -3.45
CA ARG A 173 9.60 14.89 -3.91
C ARG A 173 9.56 13.37 -3.85
N GLN A 174 8.73 12.82 -2.97
CA GLN A 174 8.59 11.37 -2.74
C GLN A 174 7.16 11.06 -2.28
N PRO A 175 6.56 9.91 -2.64
CA PRO A 175 5.25 9.54 -2.12
C PRO A 175 5.33 9.33 -0.60
N TRP A 176 6.38 8.68 -0.12
CA TRP A 176 6.61 8.47 1.31
C TRP A 176 8.06 8.72 1.70
N LEU A 177 8.25 9.41 2.82
CA LEU A 177 9.54 9.56 3.48
C LEU A 177 9.37 9.36 4.99
N ARG A 178 10.05 8.34 5.52
CA ARG A 178 10.16 8.06 6.95
C ARG A 178 11.56 8.41 7.43
N ILE A 179 11.64 9.18 8.50
CA ILE A 179 12.89 9.60 9.13
C ILE A 179 12.86 9.20 10.59
N ALA A 180 13.86 8.43 11.00
CA ALA A 180 14.14 8.13 12.39
C ALA A 180 15.42 8.85 12.83
N VAL A 181 15.41 9.50 13.98
CA VAL A 181 16.59 10.12 14.59
C VAL A 181 16.91 9.39 15.87
N ASN A 182 18.06 8.71 15.89
CA ASN A 182 18.56 7.94 17.02
C ASN A 182 19.28 8.83 18.06
N PRO A 183 19.56 8.35 19.29
CA PRO A 183 20.02 9.20 20.39
C PRO A 183 21.43 9.73 20.17
N PHE A 184 21.53 11.03 19.87
CA PHE A 184 22.77 11.80 19.71
C PHE A 184 22.58 13.23 20.21
N ALA A 185 23.68 13.94 20.43
CA ALA A 185 23.66 15.31 20.91
C ALA A 185 23.32 16.29 19.78
N ARG A 186 22.20 17.01 19.93
CA ARG A 186 21.83 18.20 19.13
C ARG A 186 21.75 18.03 17.60
N PRO A 187 21.20 16.94 17.04
CA PRO A 187 20.89 16.91 15.62
C PRO A 187 19.92 18.04 15.20
N GLN A 188 20.11 18.55 14.00
CA GLN A 188 19.31 19.59 13.37
C GLN A 188 18.84 19.12 12.00
N LEU A 189 17.55 19.25 11.71
CA LEU A 189 16.95 18.84 10.44
C LEU A 189 16.04 19.95 9.91
N TRP A 190 16.23 20.32 8.65
CA TRP A 190 15.35 21.25 7.95
C TRP A 190 14.84 20.67 6.64
N PHE A 191 13.53 20.73 6.39
CA PHE A 191 12.94 20.42 5.10
C PHE A 191 12.67 21.72 4.34
N GLU A 192 13.24 21.86 3.16
CA GLU A 192 13.10 23.06 2.34
C GLU A 192 12.23 22.76 1.13
N GLN A 193 11.03 23.34 1.08
CA GLN A 193 10.14 23.28 -0.08
C GLN A 193 9.88 21.86 -0.60
N VAL A 194 9.60 20.92 0.30
CA VAL A 194 9.35 19.52 -0.06
C VAL A 194 7.94 19.32 -0.62
N ASP A 195 7.74 18.21 -1.34
CA ASP A 195 6.44 17.76 -1.83
C ASP A 195 6.30 16.25 -1.55
N ILE A 196 5.73 15.91 -0.40
CA ILE A 196 5.74 14.54 0.13
C ILE A 196 4.32 14.05 0.38
N GLY A 197 3.95 12.86 -0.07
CA GLY A 197 2.63 12.30 0.27
C GLY A 197 2.50 12.01 1.76
N LEU A 198 3.36 11.14 2.29
CA LEU A 198 3.44 10.80 3.71
C LEU A 198 4.82 11.15 4.26
N LEU A 199 4.89 11.98 5.30
CA LEU A 199 6.11 12.25 6.08
C LEU A 199 5.97 11.64 7.47
N SER A 200 6.80 10.65 7.77
CA SER A 200 6.84 10.02 9.10
C SER A 200 8.11 10.41 9.84
N ILE A 201 8.04 11.01 11.01
CA ILE A 201 9.19 11.44 11.80
C ILE A 201 9.16 10.74 13.16
N ALA A 202 10.22 10.02 13.51
CA ALA A 202 10.35 9.33 14.79
C ALA A 202 11.65 9.73 15.48
N VAL A 203 11.55 10.21 16.72
CA VAL A 203 12.70 10.78 17.44
C VAL A 203 12.79 10.17 18.84
N ASN A 204 13.98 9.73 19.23
CA ASN A 204 14.31 9.38 20.61
C ASN A 204 15.49 10.22 21.18
N ALA A 205 15.91 11.26 20.45
CA ALA A 205 17.04 12.15 20.77
C ALA A 205 16.59 13.60 20.97
N GLY A 206 17.42 14.41 21.64
CA GLY A 206 17.20 15.87 21.69
C GLY A 206 17.53 16.53 20.36
N VAL A 207 16.52 16.73 19.51
CA VAL A 207 16.65 17.21 18.12
C VAL A 207 15.91 18.53 17.89
N ARG A 208 16.35 19.32 16.92
CA ARG A 208 15.57 20.42 16.35
C ARG A 208 15.17 20.08 14.91
N ILE A 209 13.87 19.99 14.64
CA ILE A 209 13.35 19.67 13.30
C ILE A 209 12.39 20.77 12.87
N GLY A 210 12.45 21.22 11.63
CA GLY A 210 11.45 22.10 11.05
C GLY A 210 11.41 22.00 9.54
N GLY A 211 10.46 22.66 8.90
CA GLY A 211 10.45 22.69 7.44
C GLY A 211 9.25 23.33 6.80
N THR A 212 9.32 23.41 5.48
CA THR A 212 8.38 24.06 4.57
C THR A 212 8.06 23.14 3.39
N GLY A 213 6.91 23.37 2.75
CA GLY A 213 6.48 22.62 1.57
C GLY A 213 5.12 21.98 1.75
N ARG A 214 4.72 21.16 0.79
CA ARG A 214 3.46 20.43 0.79
C ARG A 214 3.68 19.01 1.32
N VAL A 215 2.86 18.60 2.28
CA VAL A 215 2.84 17.23 2.79
C VAL A 215 1.41 16.76 2.99
N ASP A 216 0.94 15.72 2.30
CA ASP A 216 -0.46 15.33 2.47
C ASP A 216 -0.75 14.81 3.90
N HIS A 217 0.14 13.95 4.42
CA HIS A 217 0.06 13.34 5.74
C HIS A 217 1.36 13.50 6.53
N ILE A 218 1.32 14.14 7.69
CA ILE A 218 2.43 14.22 8.64
C ILE A 218 2.12 13.31 9.83
N GLY A 219 3.00 12.34 10.11
CA GLY A 219 3.00 11.55 11.34
C GLY A 219 4.30 11.79 12.10
N ALA A 220 4.28 12.54 13.20
CA ALA A 220 5.49 12.88 13.94
C ALA A 220 5.41 12.40 15.39
N GLN A 221 6.49 11.79 15.87
CA GLN A 221 6.59 11.33 17.25
C GLN A 221 7.94 11.67 17.87
N SER A 222 7.91 12.03 19.16
CA SER A 222 9.11 12.18 19.97
C SER A 222 8.95 11.54 21.34
N SER A 223 9.97 10.80 21.78
CA SER A 223 10.09 10.31 23.15
C SER A 223 11.09 11.11 23.98
N ASN A 224 11.56 12.27 23.49
CA ASN A 224 12.59 13.06 24.17
C ASN A 224 12.13 14.50 24.45
N GLY A 225 12.10 14.86 25.74
CA GLY A 225 11.67 16.16 26.24
C GLY A 225 12.55 17.35 25.87
N SER A 226 13.73 17.14 25.29
CA SER A 226 14.59 18.22 24.78
C SER A 226 14.43 18.48 23.28
N SER A 227 13.48 17.80 22.62
CA SER A 227 13.21 17.99 21.20
C SER A 227 12.39 19.26 20.94
N ALA A 228 12.65 19.91 19.81
CA ALA A 228 11.81 20.99 19.29
C ALA A 228 11.42 20.71 17.83
N MET A 229 10.12 20.70 17.57
CA MET A 229 9.49 20.24 16.33
C MET A 229 8.66 21.39 15.74
N TYR A 230 9.23 22.09 14.76
CA TYR A 230 8.67 23.26 14.10
C TYR A 230 7.98 22.90 12.77
N LEU A 231 6.80 22.31 12.84
CA LEU A 231 6.07 21.76 11.67
C LEU A 231 4.99 22.71 11.13
N HIS A 232 4.85 23.91 11.71
CA HIS A 232 3.80 24.88 11.36
C HIS A 232 3.96 25.55 9.99
N GLU A 233 5.13 25.45 9.35
CA GLU A 233 5.32 26.02 8.00
C GLU A 233 4.99 25.01 6.88
N PHE A 234 4.67 23.76 7.20
CA PHE A 234 4.15 22.80 6.22
C PHE A 234 2.71 23.13 5.82
N ASP A 235 2.39 22.79 4.57
CA ASP A 235 1.04 22.73 4.03
C ASP A 235 0.57 21.28 4.06
N ALA A 236 -0.25 20.94 5.08
CA ALA A 236 -0.71 19.57 5.28
C ALA A 236 -2.22 19.42 5.45
N ASN A 237 -2.75 18.32 4.90
CA ASN A 237 -4.14 17.92 5.02
C ASN A 237 -4.37 17.11 6.29
N HIS A 238 -3.41 16.25 6.66
CA HIS A 238 -3.48 15.45 7.89
C HIS A 238 -2.20 15.63 8.71
N VAL A 239 -2.36 15.88 10.02
CA VAL A 239 -1.24 16.05 10.96
C VAL A 239 -1.51 15.24 12.22
N GLY A 240 -0.81 14.13 12.41
CA GLY A 240 -0.79 13.36 13.64
C GLY A 240 0.51 13.59 14.39
N VAL A 241 0.43 14.12 15.61
CA VAL A 241 1.58 14.25 16.50
C VAL A 241 1.43 13.39 17.74
N SER A 242 2.53 12.83 18.20
CA SER A 242 2.56 11.96 19.37
C SER A 242 3.78 12.27 20.22
N THR A 243 3.61 12.24 21.54
CA THR A 243 4.75 12.28 22.44
C THR A 243 4.54 11.36 23.61
N THR A 244 5.64 10.81 24.14
CA THR A 244 5.62 10.00 25.35
C THR A 244 6.23 10.71 26.56
N THR A 245 6.87 11.87 26.38
CA THR A 245 7.57 12.61 27.45
C THR A 245 7.22 14.09 27.41
N THR A 246 7.22 14.74 28.58
CA THR A 246 6.98 16.18 28.71
C THR A 246 8.18 17.00 28.25
N GLY A 247 7.96 18.26 27.87
CA GLY A 247 9.02 19.22 27.52
C GLY A 247 9.34 19.32 26.03
N THR A 248 8.90 18.36 25.22
CA THR A 248 9.00 18.47 23.77
C THR A 248 8.22 19.69 23.29
N THR A 249 8.87 20.58 22.55
CA THR A 249 8.19 21.71 21.91
C THR A 249 7.61 21.26 20.58
N TRP A 250 6.30 21.40 20.40
CA TRP A 250 5.61 21.14 19.13
C TRP A 250 5.00 22.42 18.58
N SER A 251 5.08 22.60 17.27
CA SER A 251 4.23 23.56 16.57
C SER A 251 3.74 23.01 15.24
N ILE A 252 2.46 23.19 14.94
CA ILE A 252 1.78 22.71 13.73
C ILE A 252 0.89 23.80 13.13
N ARG A 253 0.44 23.60 11.90
CA ARG A 253 -0.58 24.43 11.26
C ARG A 253 -1.86 23.64 11.08
N ILE A 254 -2.99 24.29 11.33
CA ILE A 254 -4.32 23.73 11.08
C ILE A 254 -5.05 24.74 10.19
N ARG A 255 -5.39 24.36 8.96
CA ARG A 255 -6.21 25.18 8.06
C ARG A 255 -7.64 24.68 8.01
N GLU A 256 -8.45 25.35 7.21
CA GLU A 256 -9.73 24.81 6.82
C GLU A 256 -9.54 23.47 6.10
N GLY A 257 -10.20 22.42 6.61
CA GLY A 257 -10.13 21.06 6.08
C GLY A 257 -8.98 20.20 6.62
N THR A 258 -8.04 20.77 7.38
CA THR A 258 -6.97 19.97 8.00
C THR A 258 -7.53 19.08 9.11
N GLU A 259 -7.25 17.79 9.05
CA GLU A 259 -7.44 16.83 10.15
C GLU A 259 -6.17 16.81 11.00
N ALA A 260 -6.24 17.28 12.23
CA ALA A 260 -5.08 17.34 13.12
C ALA A 260 -5.38 16.57 14.41
N SER A 261 -4.48 15.68 14.81
CA SER A 261 -4.61 14.90 16.04
C SER A 261 -3.37 14.98 16.91
N TYR A 262 -3.56 14.92 18.23
CA TYR A 262 -2.49 14.87 19.21
C TYR A 262 -2.67 13.71 20.18
N TYR A 263 -1.68 12.81 20.25
CA TYR A 263 -1.65 11.71 21.21
C TYR A 263 -0.63 11.96 22.33
N GLN A 264 -1.06 11.74 23.56
CA GLN A 264 -0.20 11.61 24.74
C GLN A 264 -0.53 10.33 25.53
N PRO A 265 0.36 9.85 26.41
CA PRO A 265 0.12 8.64 27.19
C PRO A 265 -1.10 8.80 28.10
N ALA A 266 -1.84 7.70 28.31
CA ALA A 266 -3.15 7.73 28.98
C ALA A 266 -3.16 8.19 30.45
N ARG A 267 -2.00 8.46 31.06
CA ARG A 267 -1.82 8.71 32.49
C ARG A 267 -1.52 10.19 32.87
N ALA A 268 -1.69 11.14 31.96
CA ALA A 268 -1.36 12.56 32.20
C ALA A 268 -2.56 13.55 32.13
N PRO A 269 -3.66 13.37 32.89
CA PRO A 269 -4.72 14.37 32.97
C PRO A 269 -4.35 15.57 33.88
N GLY A 270 -5.08 16.68 33.75
CA GLY A 270 -4.96 17.85 34.63
C GLY A 270 -3.66 18.64 34.40
N ARG A 271 -3.00 19.10 35.46
CA ARG A 271 -1.76 19.90 35.39
C ARG A 271 -0.62 19.20 34.64
N LEU A 272 -0.63 17.87 34.52
CA LEU A 272 0.38 17.15 33.74
C LEU A 272 0.23 17.40 32.24
N ALA A 273 -0.97 17.74 31.75
CA ALA A 273 -1.22 18.10 30.35
C ALA A 273 -0.50 19.40 29.94
N GLU A 274 -0.26 20.32 30.88
CA GLU A 274 0.53 21.55 30.67
C GLU A 274 1.98 21.22 30.26
N GLY A 275 2.49 20.05 30.64
CA GLY A 275 3.81 19.54 30.23
C GLY A 275 3.87 19.05 28.77
N TYR A 276 2.71 18.95 28.10
CA TYR A 276 2.54 18.47 26.73
C TYR A 276 2.07 19.62 25.83
N ARG A 277 2.78 20.74 25.90
CA ARG A 277 2.47 21.95 25.13
C ARG A 277 2.56 21.72 23.63
N ILE A 278 1.58 22.24 22.90
CA ILE A 278 1.62 22.38 21.45
C ILE A 278 1.19 23.77 21.02
N GLU A 279 1.92 24.35 20.08
CA GLU A 279 1.60 25.63 19.47
C GLU A 279 0.93 25.46 18.11
N ILE A 280 -0.15 26.20 17.86
CA ILE A 280 -1.00 26.04 16.68
C ILE A 280 -1.01 27.35 15.89
N ASP A 281 -0.65 27.25 14.61
CA ASP A 281 -0.90 28.26 13.58
C ASP A 281 -2.27 27.96 12.94
N GLY A 282 -3.34 28.54 13.47
CA GLY A 282 -4.73 28.27 13.04
C GLY A 282 -5.73 28.20 14.20
N PRO A 283 -6.99 27.77 13.93
CA PRO A 283 -8.02 27.56 14.95
C PRO A 283 -7.67 26.37 15.87
N LEU A 284 -7.56 26.64 17.17
CA LEU A 284 -7.15 25.66 18.18
C LEU A 284 -8.21 24.55 18.37
N GLU A 285 -9.48 24.91 18.24
CA GLU A 285 -10.65 24.04 18.45
C GLU A 285 -10.76 22.91 17.42
N ARG A 286 -9.98 22.97 16.32
CA ARG A 286 -9.90 21.93 15.29
C ARG A 286 -8.86 20.86 15.58
N LEU A 287 -8.07 20.99 16.65
CA LEU A 287 -7.18 19.93 17.08
C LEU A 287 -8.01 18.81 17.71
N GLU A 288 -8.04 17.65 17.05
CA GLU A 288 -8.65 16.44 17.58
C GLU A 288 -7.77 15.90 18.72
N VAL A 289 -8.28 16.05 19.93
CA VAL A 289 -7.64 15.52 21.13
C VAL A 289 -8.47 14.37 21.69
N PRO A 290 -7.85 13.25 22.10
CA PRO A 290 -8.51 12.32 23.00
C PRO A 290 -8.99 13.08 24.24
N ALA A 291 -10.19 12.79 24.73
CA ALA A 291 -10.84 13.54 25.80
C ALA A 291 -9.87 13.88 26.96
N SER A 292 -9.68 15.18 27.25
CA SER A 292 -9.00 15.79 28.43
C SER A 292 -7.46 15.75 28.54
N ARG A 293 -6.69 16.02 27.48
CA ARG A 293 -5.26 15.62 27.43
C ARG A 293 -4.20 16.55 26.82
N VAL A 294 -4.45 17.77 26.36
CA VAL A 294 -3.37 18.59 25.75
C VAL A 294 -3.54 20.05 26.14
N ASP A 295 -2.43 20.80 26.13
CA ASP A 295 -2.39 22.24 26.32
C ASP A 295 -2.06 22.96 25.00
N PRO A 296 -3.08 23.20 24.13
CA PRO A 296 -2.90 23.91 22.87
C PRO A 296 -2.83 25.43 23.09
N HIS A 297 -1.83 26.07 22.48
CA HIS A 297 -1.65 27.52 22.50
C HIS A 297 -1.57 28.08 21.08
N PRO A 298 -1.94 29.36 20.86
CA PRO A 298 -1.57 30.04 19.63
C PRO A 298 -0.04 30.04 19.46
N ILE A 299 0.43 29.88 18.23
CA ILE A 299 1.86 29.97 17.94
C ILE A 299 2.43 31.35 18.30
N THR A 300 3.60 31.35 18.92
CA THR A 300 4.29 32.57 19.34
C THR A 300 5.30 33.06 18.30
N GLU A 301 5.63 34.35 18.34
CA GLU A 301 6.69 34.90 17.47
C GLU A 301 8.08 34.33 17.82
N ALA A 302 8.30 33.96 19.09
CA ALA A 302 9.52 33.28 19.51
C ALA A 302 9.69 31.93 18.81
N THR A 303 8.62 31.14 18.69
CA THR A 303 8.62 29.85 17.96
C THR A 303 8.86 30.06 16.47
N ARG A 304 8.21 31.05 15.84
CA ARG A 304 8.46 31.39 14.43
C ARG A 304 9.91 31.80 14.21
N GLN A 305 10.46 32.64 15.09
CA GLN A 305 11.87 33.05 15.02
C GLN A 305 12.80 31.85 15.23
N ALA A 306 12.50 30.93 16.16
CA ALA A 306 13.29 29.73 16.38
C ALA A 306 13.33 28.79 15.16
N ALA A 307 12.22 28.68 14.44
CA ALA A 307 12.12 27.95 13.17
C ALA A 307 12.95 28.63 12.07
N ARG A 308 12.83 29.96 11.90
CA ARG A 308 13.67 30.72 10.96
C ARG A 308 15.15 30.61 11.27
N THR A 309 15.53 30.73 12.54
CA THR A 309 16.93 30.54 12.98
C THR A 309 17.42 29.13 12.67
N LEU A 310 16.61 28.08 12.91
CA LEU A 310 16.98 26.71 12.56
C LEU A 310 17.24 26.56 11.05
N ARG A 311 16.35 27.10 10.22
CA ARG A 311 16.51 27.11 8.75
C ARG A 311 17.84 27.73 8.34
N GLU A 312 18.13 28.93 8.84
CA GLU A 312 19.35 29.65 8.48
C GLU A 312 20.62 28.95 9.01
N GLU A 313 20.58 28.39 10.23
CA GLU A 313 21.68 27.61 10.80
C GLU A 313 22.02 26.40 9.93
N VAL A 314 21.01 25.60 9.55
CA VAL A 314 21.20 24.42 8.70
C VAL A 314 21.70 24.83 7.31
N ARG A 315 21.08 25.83 6.68
CA ARG A 315 21.49 26.30 5.34
C ARG A 315 22.91 26.85 5.33
N LYS A 316 23.28 27.65 6.34
CA LYS A 316 24.63 28.23 6.47
C LYS A 316 25.70 27.14 6.52
N ARG A 317 25.44 26.03 7.20
CA ARG A 317 26.39 24.90 7.29
C ARG A 317 26.59 24.15 5.97
N LEU A 318 25.62 24.18 5.06
CA LEU A 318 25.65 23.39 3.82
C LEU A 318 26.12 24.17 2.60
N GLY A 319 26.21 25.50 2.69
CA GLY A 319 26.66 26.36 1.59
C GLY A 319 25.73 26.30 0.37
N PRO A 320 26.20 26.69 -0.82
CA PRO A 320 25.37 26.70 -2.03
C PRO A 320 24.93 25.28 -2.45
N THR A 321 23.86 25.18 -3.25
CA THR A 321 23.42 23.90 -3.84
C THR A 321 24.49 23.41 -4.83
N PRO A 322 24.92 22.14 -4.74
CA PRO A 322 25.99 21.63 -5.59
C PRO A 322 25.44 21.35 -6.99
N ARG A 323 26.32 21.40 -7.99
CA ARG A 323 25.98 20.98 -9.35
C ARG A 323 26.20 19.48 -9.47
N PHE A 324 25.15 18.75 -9.82
CA PHE A 324 25.24 17.32 -10.05
C PHE A 324 25.65 17.02 -11.51
N PRO A 325 26.32 15.88 -11.76
CA PRO A 325 26.42 15.31 -13.09
C PRO A 325 25.02 15.17 -13.74
N ALA A 326 24.98 15.15 -15.06
CA ALA A 326 23.73 14.88 -15.78
C ALA A 326 23.14 13.53 -15.31
N ALA A 327 21.84 13.53 -15.05
CA ALA A 327 21.12 12.31 -14.67
C ALA A 327 21.10 11.32 -15.85
N ASP A 328 21.11 10.02 -15.55
CA ASP A 328 20.79 9.00 -16.55
C ASP A 328 19.35 9.21 -17.06
N THR A 329 19.24 9.47 -18.36
CA THR A 329 17.97 9.71 -19.05
C THR A 329 17.12 8.45 -19.17
N ASN A 330 17.71 7.27 -19.00
CA ASN A 330 16.98 6.00 -19.01
C ASN A 330 16.29 5.71 -17.68
N LEU A 331 16.67 6.42 -16.61
CA LEU A 331 16.10 6.23 -15.28
C LEU A 331 15.01 7.29 -15.03
N PRO A 332 13.78 6.88 -14.66
CA PRO A 332 12.73 7.82 -14.35
C PRO A 332 12.96 8.50 -12.99
N THR A 333 12.51 9.76 -12.89
CA THR A 333 12.27 10.39 -11.58
C THR A 333 11.20 9.60 -10.82
N ALA A 334 11.14 9.74 -9.48
CA ALA A 334 10.03 9.17 -8.70
C ALA A 334 8.65 9.58 -9.25
N ALA A 335 8.48 10.84 -9.65
CA ALA A 335 7.23 11.34 -10.23
C ALA A 335 6.90 10.68 -11.59
N ALA A 336 7.89 10.52 -12.48
CA ALA A 336 7.69 9.85 -13.76
C ALA A 336 7.40 8.35 -13.58
N ALA A 337 8.10 7.70 -12.64
CA ALA A 337 7.86 6.31 -12.28
C ALA A 337 6.42 6.13 -11.77
N MET A 338 5.96 6.99 -10.85
CA MET A 338 4.57 6.99 -10.38
C MET A 338 3.56 7.09 -11.52
N ALA A 339 3.76 8.01 -12.45
CA ALA A 339 2.84 8.21 -13.57
C ALA A 339 2.75 6.99 -14.50
N GLY A 340 3.80 6.17 -14.58
CA GLY A 340 3.85 4.94 -15.37
C GLY A 340 3.37 3.68 -14.62
N LEU A 341 3.08 3.76 -13.32
CA LEU A 341 2.62 2.61 -12.55
C LEU A 341 1.22 2.16 -13.03
N LYS A 342 1.03 0.84 -13.18
CA LYS A 342 -0.31 0.24 -13.36
C LYS A 342 -1.24 0.67 -12.22
N ARG A 343 -2.56 0.56 -12.40
CA ARG A 343 -3.49 0.82 -11.29
C ARG A 343 -3.16 -0.08 -10.10
N ASP A 344 -3.16 0.49 -8.90
CA ASP A 344 -2.96 -0.29 -7.66
C ASP A 344 -4.08 -1.31 -7.49
N ALA A 345 -3.80 -2.46 -6.85
CA ALA A 345 -4.82 -3.50 -6.64
C ALA A 345 -6.01 -2.99 -5.81
N ARG A 346 -5.79 -2.07 -4.85
CA ARG A 346 -6.86 -1.45 -4.07
C ARG A 346 -7.73 -0.54 -4.96
N ASP A 347 -7.09 0.31 -5.76
CA ASP A 347 -7.79 1.18 -6.71
C ASP A 347 -8.55 0.39 -7.78
N HIS A 348 -7.99 -0.74 -8.23
CA HIS A 348 -8.65 -1.65 -9.16
C HIS A 348 -9.90 -2.25 -8.53
N LEU A 349 -9.78 -2.79 -7.32
CA LEU A 349 -10.92 -3.33 -6.57
C LEU A 349 -12.00 -2.27 -6.37
N VAL A 350 -11.64 -1.06 -5.97
CA VAL A 350 -12.60 0.04 -5.78
C VAL A 350 -13.28 0.43 -7.08
N ALA A 351 -12.55 0.51 -8.19
CA ALA A 351 -13.13 0.81 -9.49
C ALA A 351 -14.16 -0.24 -9.95
N VAL A 352 -13.95 -1.52 -9.60
CA VAL A 352 -14.90 -2.60 -9.90
C VAL A 352 -16.08 -2.60 -8.92
N VAL A 353 -15.82 -2.53 -7.61
CA VAL A 353 -16.85 -2.51 -6.55
C VAL A 353 -17.79 -1.31 -6.70
N SER A 354 -17.26 -0.15 -7.13
CA SER A 354 -18.06 1.08 -7.34
C SER A 354 -19.21 0.90 -8.32
N ARG A 355 -19.14 -0.10 -9.22
CA ARG A 355 -20.22 -0.44 -10.16
C ARG A 355 -21.43 -1.10 -9.49
N TYR A 356 -21.26 -1.62 -8.29
CA TYR A 356 -22.25 -2.42 -7.57
C TYR A 356 -22.76 -1.74 -6.29
N VAL A 357 -22.20 -0.60 -5.90
CA VAL A 357 -22.66 0.15 -4.71
C VAL A 357 -23.68 1.23 -5.10
N PRO A 358 -24.70 1.50 -4.27
CA PRO A 358 -25.65 2.59 -4.52
C PRO A 358 -24.99 3.97 -4.56
N ALA A 359 -25.55 4.89 -5.34
CA ALA A 359 -25.14 6.29 -5.35
C ALA A 359 -25.16 6.88 -3.92
N GLY A 360 -24.16 7.72 -3.60
CA GLY A 360 -23.98 8.25 -2.24
C GLY A 360 -23.21 7.33 -1.28
N THR A 361 -22.94 6.08 -1.68
CA THR A 361 -22.00 5.22 -0.96
C THR A 361 -20.57 5.66 -1.22
N ARG A 362 -19.77 5.79 -0.17
CA ARG A 362 -18.34 6.09 -0.25
C ARG A 362 -17.52 4.95 0.31
N ILE A 363 -16.59 4.45 -0.47
CA ILE A 363 -15.58 3.50 0.01
C ILE A 363 -14.49 4.32 0.71
N THR A 364 -14.18 3.99 1.96
CA THR A 364 -13.27 4.75 2.82
C THR A 364 -11.93 4.07 3.03
N ASP A 365 -11.90 2.73 3.01
CA ASP A 365 -10.66 1.97 3.16
C ASP A 365 -10.78 0.60 2.47
N VAL A 366 -9.63 0.04 2.08
CA VAL A 366 -9.50 -1.32 1.54
C VAL A 366 -8.24 -1.96 2.12
N THR A 367 -8.33 -3.04 2.88
CA THR A 367 -7.15 -3.82 3.26
C THR A 367 -7.10 -5.08 2.42
N LEU A 368 -5.97 -5.38 1.79
CA LEU A 368 -5.75 -6.63 1.06
C LEU A 368 -4.81 -7.53 1.87
N TYR A 369 -5.17 -8.80 1.99
CA TYR A 369 -4.41 -9.82 2.70
C TYR A 369 -3.79 -10.80 1.70
N ARG A 370 -2.93 -11.71 2.19
CA ARG A 370 -2.40 -12.82 1.38
C ARG A 370 -3.53 -13.80 1.05
N ASN A 371 -3.34 -14.59 -0.02
CA ASN A 371 -4.22 -15.68 -0.44
C ASN A 371 -5.61 -15.22 -0.92
N GLY A 372 -5.70 -14.09 -1.60
CA GLY A 372 -6.95 -13.64 -2.21
C GLY A 372 -8.02 -13.19 -1.21
N GLU A 373 -7.66 -12.75 0.00
CA GLU A 373 -8.59 -12.20 0.96
C GLU A 373 -8.47 -10.67 1.03
N GLY A 374 -9.58 -9.98 1.28
CA GLY A 374 -9.58 -8.54 1.49
C GLY A 374 -10.73 -8.06 2.37
N ARG A 375 -10.57 -6.86 2.90
CA ARG A 375 -11.57 -6.14 3.66
C ARG A 375 -11.80 -4.77 3.05
N LEU A 376 -13.05 -4.36 2.94
CA LEU A 376 -13.44 -3.03 2.47
C LEU A 376 -14.26 -2.35 3.56
N GLU A 377 -14.01 -1.08 3.78
CA GLU A 377 -14.77 -0.24 4.70
C GLU A 377 -15.39 0.93 3.92
N GLY A 378 -16.58 1.35 4.33
CA GLY A 378 -17.26 2.44 3.67
C GLY A 378 -18.39 3.05 4.50
N LEU A 379 -18.98 4.09 3.93
CA LEU A 379 -20.16 4.79 4.44
C LEU A 379 -21.27 4.68 3.40
N ALA A 380 -22.35 4.00 3.76
CA ALA A 380 -23.59 3.95 2.99
C ALA A 380 -24.56 5.05 3.48
N THR A 381 -25.63 5.31 2.74
CA THR A 381 -26.64 6.30 3.15
C THR A 381 -27.44 5.84 4.37
N ASP A 382 -27.75 4.54 4.47
CA ASP A 382 -28.58 3.93 5.50
C ASP A 382 -28.38 2.39 5.55
N ASP A 383 -29.08 1.69 6.45
CA ASP A 383 -29.02 0.22 6.59
C ASP A 383 -29.54 -0.51 5.33
N ALA A 384 -30.57 0.03 4.65
CA ALA A 384 -31.12 -0.59 3.45
C ALA A 384 -30.12 -0.55 2.29
N ALA A 385 -29.32 0.50 2.21
CA ALA A 385 -28.20 0.60 1.27
C ALA A 385 -27.12 -0.45 1.57
N VAL A 386 -26.82 -0.74 2.85
CA VAL A 386 -25.89 -1.83 3.21
C VAL A 386 -26.41 -3.19 2.73
N ASP A 387 -27.69 -3.48 2.94
CA ASP A 387 -28.32 -4.73 2.46
C ASP A 387 -28.34 -4.81 0.92
N ALA A 388 -28.53 -3.66 0.24
CA ALA A 388 -28.45 -3.58 -1.21
C ALA A 388 -27.03 -3.87 -1.73
N ILE A 389 -26.00 -3.32 -1.07
CA ILE A 389 -24.58 -3.60 -1.38
C ILE A 389 -24.30 -5.09 -1.22
N GLN A 390 -24.72 -5.72 -0.13
CA GLN A 390 -24.52 -7.15 0.10
C GLN A 390 -25.12 -7.99 -1.04
N ARG A 391 -26.37 -7.70 -1.42
CA ARG A 391 -27.05 -8.43 -2.50
C ARG A 391 -26.36 -8.21 -3.84
N ALA A 392 -26.01 -6.97 -4.18
CA ALA A 392 -25.38 -6.63 -5.45
C ALA A 392 -24.00 -7.28 -5.59
N LEU A 393 -23.15 -7.21 -4.56
CA LEU A 393 -21.82 -7.81 -4.59
C LEU A 393 -21.88 -9.34 -4.58
N ARG A 394 -22.79 -9.97 -3.82
CA ARG A 394 -23.00 -11.44 -3.91
C ARG A 394 -23.48 -11.88 -5.28
N ALA A 395 -24.36 -11.10 -5.92
CA ALA A 395 -24.86 -11.39 -7.25
C ALA A 395 -23.85 -11.05 -8.37
N SER A 396 -22.77 -10.32 -8.07
CA SER A 396 -21.82 -9.86 -9.10
C SER A 396 -21.05 -11.01 -9.76
N GLY A 397 -20.65 -12.01 -8.95
CA GLY A 397 -19.74 -13.07 -9.35
C GLY A 397 -18.26 -12.73 -9.22
N GLU A 398 -17.91 -11.53 -8.74
CA GLU A 398 -16.52 -11.06 -8.60
C GLU A 398 -15.77 -11.72 -7.44
N PHE A 399 -16.52 -12.30 -6.49
CA PHE A 399 -16.01 -12.86 -5.24
C PHE A 399 -16.42 -14.32 -5.09
N THR A 400 -15.52 -15.17 -4.61
CA THR A 400 -15.84 -16.55 -4.21
C THR A 400 -16.68 -16.56 -2.94
N HIS A 401 -16.46 -15.58 -2.05
CA HIS A 401 -17.28 -15.33 -0.89
C HIS A 401 -17.26 -13.84 -0.55
N ILE A 402 -18.40 -13.32 -0.11
CA ILE A 402 -18.48 -11.96 0.43
C ILE A 402 -19.54 -11.85 1.54
N ASP A 403 -19.14 -11.19 2.62
CA ASP A 403 -20.00 -10.86 3.74
C ASP A 403 -19.90 -9.37 4.04
N VAL A 404 -21.04 -8.67 3.96
CA VAL A 404 -21.12 -7.21 4.16
C VAL A 404 -21.96 -6.97 5.41
N ARG A 405 -21.48 -6.13 6.31
CA ARG A 405 -22.17 -5.85 7.58
C ARG A 405 -22.13 -4.37 7.92
N ALA A 406 -23.26 -3.86 8.39
CA ALA A 406 -23.31 -2.56 9.04
C ALA A 406 -22.51 -2.59 10.35
N ARG A 407 -21.85 -1.47 10.68
CA ARG A 407 -21.19 -1.31 11.99
C ARG A 407 -22.14 -0.72 13.02
N ALA A 408 -21.91 -1.09 14.28
CA ALA A 408 -22.72 -0.63 15.41
C ALA A 408 -22.65 0.90 15.61
N THR A 409 -21.54 1.54 15.24
CA THR A 409 -21.37 3.00 15.36
C THR A 409 -22.15 3.73 14.27
N THR A 410 -23.03 4.64 14.68
CA THR A 410 -23.69 5.59 13.78
C THR A 410 -22.75 6.78 13.52
N SER A 411 -22.55 7.13 12.26
CA SER A 411 -21.82 8.34 11.86
C SER A 411 -22.84 9.44 11.53
N LYS A 412 -22.45 10.71 11.71
CA LYS A 412 -23.23 11.85 11.21
C LYS A 412 -23.28 11.89 9.68
N ASP A 413 -22.33 11.22 9.02
CA ASP A 413 -22.13 11.27 7.58
C ASP A 413 -22.71 10.05 6.84
N GLY A 414 -23.44 9.18 7.56
CA GLY A 414 -24.08 7.99 6.99
C GLY A 414 -23.94 6.75 7.88
N ARG A 415 -24.25 5.59 7.30
CA ARG A 415 -24.17 4.27 7.94
C ARG A 415 -22.85 3.59 7.60
N PRO A 416 -21.91 3.44 8.56
CA PRO A 416 -20.66 2.74 8.28
C PRO A 416 -20.90 1.25 8.08
N PHE A 417 -20.18 0.65 7.13
CA PHE A 417 -20.20 -0.78 6.86
C PHE A 417 -18.80 -1.33 6.65
N ALA A 418 -18.66 -2.65 6.77
CA ALA A 418 -17.47 -3.39 6.40
C ALA A 418 -17.85 -4.61 5.56
N ALA A 419 -17.04 -4.92 4.55
CA ALA A 419 -17.17 -6.11 3.73
C ALA A 419 -15.91 -6.97 3.86
N GLN A 420 -16.09 -8.24 4.19
CA GLN A 420 -15.06 -9.27 4.09
C GLN A 420 -15.21 -9.96 2.74
N MET A 421 -14.15 -9.99 1.94
CA MET A 421 -14.14 -10.42 0.55
C MET A 421 -13.10 -11.51 0.32
N TYR A 422 -13.45 -12.46 -0.54
CA TYR A 422 -12.54 -13.51 -1.02
C TYR A 422 -12.57 -13.51 -2.55
N PHE A 423 -11.40 -13.36 -3.15
CA PHE A 423 -11.20 -13.25 -4.59
C PHE A 423 -10.79 -14.60 -5.18
N PRO A 424 -11.16 -14.90 -6.43
CA PRO A 424 -10.62 -16.03 -7.17
C PRO A 424 -9.23 -15.73 -7.78
N CYS A 425 -8.40 -14.92 -7.15
CA CYS A 425 -7.03 -14.62 -7.57
C CYS A 425 -6.22 -14.16 -6.35
N ASP A 426 -4.90 -14.16 -6.46
CA ASP A 426 -4.04 -13.77 -5.34
C ASP A 426 -4.21 -12.29 -4.97
N LYS A 427 -4.30 -11.40 -5.97
CA LYS A 427 -4.58 -9.98 -5.80
C LYS A 427 -5.50 -9.45 -6.91
N PRO A 428 -6.37 -8.47 -6.61
CA PRO A 428 -7.16 -7.79 -7.64
C PRO A 428 -6.30 -7.29 -8.81
N GLY A 429 -6.73 -7.59 -10.03
CA GLY A 429 -6.00 -7.33 -11.27
C GLY A 429 -5.19 -8.52 -11.78
N ASP A 430 -4.90 -9.53 -10.94
CA ASP A 430 -4.24 -10.76 -11.36
C ASP A 430 -5.20 -11.68 -12.12
N ARG A 431 -4.66 -12.76 -12.69
CA ARG A 431 -5.44 -13.78 -13.40
C ARG A 431 -6.31 -14.57 -12.42
N SER A 432 -7.57 -14.78 -12.79
CA SER A 432 -8.50 -15.62 -12.05
C SER A 432 -8.09 -17.10 -12.13
N VAL A 433 -8.20 -17.81 -11.00
CA VAL A 433 -8.13 -19.28 -10.92
C VAL A 433 -9.38 -19.94 -11.50
N CYS A 434 -10.51 -19.22 -11.48
CA CYS A 434 -11.74 -19.69 -12.08
C CYS A 434 -11.69 -19.60 -13.62
N PRO A 435 -12.21 -20.61 -14.34
CA PRO A 435 -12.14 -20.67 -15.79
C PRO A 435 -12.94 -19.56 -16.47
N ALA A 436 -12.50 -19.10 -17.64
CA ALA A 436 -13.26 -18.14 -18.43
C ALA A 436 -14.61 -18.74 -18.87
N GLY A 437 -15.68 -17.94 -18.91
CA GLY A 437 -17.00 -18.41 -19.33
C GLY A 437 -17.21 -18.37 -20.84
N ASP A 438 -18.24 -19.06 -21.32
CA ASP A 438 -18.73 -18.86 -22.69
C ASP A 438 -19.21 -17.40 -22.88
N PRO A 439 -18.60 -16.63 -23.80
CA PRO A 439 -19.01 -15.25 -24.08
C PRO A 439 -20.49 -15.12 -24.47
N ARG A 440 -21.11 -16.20 -24.99
CA ARG A 440 -22.50 -16.24 -25.44
C ARG A 440 -23.50 -16.43 -24.29
N ARG A 441 -23.04 -16.74 -23.07
CA ARG A 441 -23.88 -17.11 -21.92
C ARG A 441 -24.08 -16.01 -20.89
N ASN A 442 -23.88 -14.74 -21.26
CA ASN A 442 -24.18 -13.56 -20.44
C ASN A 442 -23.67 -13.68 -18.98
N GLY A 443 -22.46 -14.19 -18.78
CA GLY A 443 -21.82 -14.24 -17.46
C GLY A 443 -22.24 -15.41 -16.56
N ASN A 444 -22.70 -16.52 -17.13
CA ASN A 444 -22.87 -17.80 -16.42
C ASN A 444 -22.09 -18.91 -17.12
N TYR A 445 -21.69 -19.95 -16.38
CA TYR A 445 -21.18 -21.18 -16.97
C TYR A 445 -22.30 -21.95 -17.67
N SER A 446 -22.00 -22.55 -18.82
CA SER A 446 -22.92 -23.49 -19.46
C SER A 446 -22.78 -24.89 -18.86
N GLU A 447 -23.86 -25.66 -18.87
CA GLU A 447 -23.84 -27.07 -18.46
C GLU A 447 -22.80 -27.88 -19.26
N LEU A 448 -22.73 -27.65 -20.58
CA LEU A 448 -21.72 -28.26 -21.45
C LEU A 448 -20.29 -27.95 -20.98
N GLN A 449 -20.01 -26.69 -20.65
CA GLN A 449 -18.70 -26.27 -20.16
C GLN A 449 -18.34 -26.94 -18.83
N VAL A 450 -19.31 -27.11 -17.93
CA VAL A 450 -19.10 -27.81 -16.65
C VAL A 450 -18.82 -29.29 -16.89
N ILE A 451 -19.57 -29.91 -17.80
CA ILE A 451 -19.39 -31.31 -18.19
C ILE A 451 -18.00 -31.53 -18.82
N GLU A 452 -17.60 -30.72 -19.79
CA GLU A 452 -16.29 -30.83 -20.46
C GLU A 452 -15.13 -30.69 -19.46
N TYR A 453 -15.24 -29.79 -18.48
CA TYR A 453 -14.23 -29.63 -17.44
C TYR A 453 -14.22 -30.82 -16.47
N LEU A 454 -15.39 -31.37 -16.11
CA LEU A 454 -15.48 -32.57 -15.29
C LEU A 454 -14.88 -33.80 -15.99
N GLU A 455 -15.21 -34.01 -17.26
CA GLU A 455 -14.66 -35.11 -18.05
C GLU A 455 -13.13 -35.03 -18.16
N ALA A 456 -12.58 -33.82 -18.33
CA ALA A 456 -11.13 -33.61 -18.33
C ALA A 456 -10.48 -34.00 -16.98
N LEU A 457 -11.12 -33.70 -15.85
CA LEU A 457 -10.62 -34.08 -14.51
C LEU A 457 -10.81 -35.56 -14.21
N LEU A 458 -11.91 -36.16 -14.64
CA LEU A 458 -12.20 -37.59 -14.45
C LEU A 458 -11.16 -38.46 -15.15
N GLY A 459 -10.64 -38.01 -16.29
CA GLY A 459 -9.63 -38.72 -17.05
C GLY A 459 -10.21 -39.87 -17.89
N PRO A 460 -9.39 -40.52 -18.73
CA PRO A 460 -9.88 -41.42 -19.78
C PRO A 460 -10.53 -42.71 -19.27
N ASP A 461 -10.21 -43.13 -18.04
CA ASP A 461 -10.65 -44.41 -17.47
C ASP A 461 -11.99 -44.31 -16.72
N VAL A 462 -12.57 -43.11 -16.62
CA VAL A 462 -13.83 -42.86 -15.92
C VAL A 462 -14.81 -42.18 -16.87
N THR A 463 -15.97 -42.81 -17.08
CA THR A 463 -17.02 -42.28 -17.95
C THR A 463 -18.05 -41.54 -17.13
N LEU A 464 -18.27 -40.25 -17.42
CA LEU A 464 -19.35 -39.47 -16.83
C LEU A 464 -20.71 -39.99 -17.36
N HIS A 465 -21.63 -40.31 -16.46
CA HIS A 465 -22.96 -40.79 -16.82
C HIS A 465 -24.00 -39.68 -16.74
N ASP A 466 -24.01 -38.95 -15.63
CA ASP A 466 -24.92 -37.84 -15.41
C ASP A 466 -24.20 -36.74 -14.62
N ALA A 467 -24.48 -35.49 -14.98
CA ALA A 467 -23.99 -34.30 -14.30
C ALA A 467 -25.02 -33.20 -14.42
N VAL A 468 -25.75 -32.96 -13.33
CA VAL A 468 -26.78 -31.92 -13.29
C VAL A 468 -26.28 -30.72 -12.50
N LEU A 469 -26.24 -29.56 -13.14
CA LEU A 469 -25.94 -28.29 -12.50
C LEU A 469 -27.23 -27.66 -11.94
N ASP A 470 -27.33 -27.61 -10.61
CA ASP A 470 -28.40 -26.90 -9.89
C ASP A 470 -27.81 -25.67 -9.19
N GLY A 471 -27.88 -24.53 -9.89
CA GLY A 471 -27.27 -23.27 -9.45
C GLY A 471 -25.75 -23.40 -9.34
N GLY A 472 -25.23 -23.37 -8.11
CA GLY A 472 -23.81 -23.54 -7.81
C GLY A 472 -23.39 -24.95 -7.39
N THR A 473 -24.32 -25.91 -7.39
CA THR A 473 -24.07 -27.30 -6.99
C THR A 473 -24.16 -28.22 -8.20
N ILE A 474 -23.28 -29.20 -8.28
CA ILE A 474 -23.31 -30.24 -9.30
C ILE A 474 -23.51 -31.59 -8.62
N ARG A 475 -24.48 -32.36 -9.11
CA ARG A 475 -24.64 -33.77 -8.76
C ARG A 475 -24.08 -34.59 -9.91
N MET A 476 -23.02 -35.33 -9.62
CA MET A 476 -22.31 -36.15 -10.59
C MET A 476 -22.54 -37.63 -10.30
N GLU A 477 -22.78 -38.40 -11.36
CA GLU A 477 -22.68 -39.85 -11.40
C GLU A 477 -21.75 -40.27 -12.54
N ALA A 478 -20.76 -41.09 -12.23
CA ALA A 478 -19.78 -41.60 -13.18
C ALA A 478 -19.47 -43.07 -12.92
N TYR A 479 -18.89 -43.74 -13.92
CA TYR A 479 -18.57 -45.16 -13.87
C TYR A 479 -17.11 -45.41 -14.21
N SER A 480 -16.50 -46.35 -13.50
CA SER A 480 -15.14 -46.81 -13.75
C SER A 480 -15.08 -48.34 -13.82
N SER A 481 -14.14 -48.86 -14.60
CA SER A 481 -13.82 -50.29 -14.63
C SER A 481 -13.04 -50.76 -13.39
N SER A 482 -12.48 -49.83 -12.61
CA SER A 482 -11.74 -50.14 -11.38
C SER A 482 -11.95 -49.11 -10.26
N ALA A 483 -11.91 -49.59 -9.00
CA ALA A 483 -11.99 -48.72 -7.83
C ALA A 483 -10.79 -47.78 -7.71
N THR A 484 -9.61 -48.20 -8.16
CA THR A 484 -8.39 -47.38 -8.16
C THR A 484 -8.50 -46.19 -9.11
N ALA A 485 -9.02 -46.38 -10.33
CA ALA A 485 -9.24 -45.28 -11.26
C ALA A 485 -10.33 -44.31 -10.76
N ALA A 486 -11.38 -44.83 -10.12
CA ALA A 486 -12.42 -44.00 -9.49
C ALA A 486 -11.86 -43.13 -8.34
N GLN A 487 -10.99 -43.70 -7.50
CA GLN A 487 -10.33 -42.94 -6.42
C GLN A 487 -9.39 -41.87 -6.99
N ALA A 488 -8.55 -42.22 -7.99
CA ALA A 488 -7.64 -41.25 -8.61
C ALA A 488 -8.38 -40.08 -9.27
N ALA A 489 -9.55 -40.34 -9.87
CA ALA A 489 -10.41 -39.29 -10.42
C ALA A 489 -10.95 -38.35 -9.33
N LEU A 490 -11.38 -38.89 -8.18
CA LEU A 490 -11.77 -38.07 -7.04
C LEU A 490 -10.61 -37.27 -6.45
N ASP A 491 -9.42 -37.86 -6.38
CA ASP A 491 -8.24 -37.16 -5.87
C ASP A 491 -7.90 -35.98 -6.78
N ARG A 492 -8.01 -36.13 -8.11
CA ARG A 492 -7.86 -35.02 -9.08
C ARG A 492 -8.94 -33.94 -8.90
N ILE A 493 -10.21 -34.33 -8.74
CA ILE A 493 -11.30 -33.38 -8.49
C ILE A 493 -11.11 -32.66 -7.14
N GLY A 494 -10.63 -33.36 -6.10
CA GLY A 494 -10.34 -32.77 -4.79
C GLY A 494 -9.10 -31.87 -4.78
N ALA A 495 -8.14 -32.12 -5.68
CA ALA A 495 -6.96 -31.28 -5.88
C ALA A 495 -7.23 -30.06 -6.77
N ASP A 496 -8.33 -30.05 -7.54
CA ASP A 496 -8.74 -28.89 -8.34
C ASP A 496 -9.06 -27.70 -7.42
N LYS A 497 -8.24 -26.67 -7.51
CA LYS A 497 -8.47 -25.39 -6.81
C LYS A 497 -9.21 -24.38 -7.70
N GLY A 498 -9.41 -24.69 -8.98
CA GLY A 498 -9.89 -23.77 -9.99
C GLY A 498 -11.41 -23.68 -10.04
N PHE A 499 -12.11 -24.81 -10.15
CA PHE A 499 -13.53 -24.83 -10.49
C PHE A 499 -14.43 -25.48 -9.44
N PHE A 500 -13.98 -26.56 -8.77
CA PHE A 500 -14.83 -27.34 -7.85
C PHE A 500 -14.35 -27.37 -6.39
N ARG A 501 -15.31 -27.46 -5.47
CA ARG A 501 -15.14 -27.90 -4.08
C ARG A 501 -15.92 -29.19 -3.89
N THR A 502 -15.25 -30.25 -3.47
CA THR A 502 -15.88 -31.54 -3.18
C THR A 502 -16.56 -31.50 -1.81
N SER A 503 -17.85 -31.84 -1.75
CA SER A 503 -18.62 -31.83 -0.49
C SER A 503 -18.92 -33.24 0.03
N ILE A 504 -19.27 -34.18 -0.86
CA ILE A 504 -19.64 -35.56 -0.49
C ILE A 504 -19.25 -36.47 -1.66
N THR A 505 -18.56 -37.57 -1.37
CA THR A 505 -18.16 -38.58 -2.36
C THR A 505 -18.56 -39.98 -1.88
N GLY A 506 -19.14 -40.79 -2.77
CA GLY A 506 -19.32 -42.21 -2.56
C GLY A 506 -18.67 -43.00 -3.68
N ILE A 507 -17.93 -44.04 -3.29
CA ILE A 507 -17.38 -45.04 -4.20
C ILE A 507 -17.95 -46.38 -3.74
N GLY A 508 -18.55 -47.12 -4.66
CA GLY A 508 -19.06 -48.45 -4.35
C GLY A 508 -19.21 -49.32 -5.58
N PRO A 509 -19.13 -50.65 -5.42
CA PRO A 509 -19.45 -51.56 -6.51
C PRO A 509 -20.91 -51.36 -6.93
N ASP A 510 -21.16 -51.34 -8.24
CA ASP A 510 -22.53 -51.42 -8.74
C ASP A 510 -23.12 -52.79 -8.39
N LYS A 511 -24.38 -52.80 -7.93
CA LYS A 511 -25.04 -54.04 -7.49
C LYS A 511 -25.35 -55.00 -8.65
N PHE A 512 -25.30 -54.53 -9.89
CA PHE A 512 -25.80 -55.25 -11.07
C PHE A 512 -24.75 -55.41 -12.18
N ARG A 513 -23.59 -54.74 -12.08
CA ARG A 513 -22.53 -54.77 -13.10
C ARG A 513 -21.14 -54.79 -12.45
N PRO A 514 -20.11 -55.34 -13.12
CA PRO A 514 -18.73 -55.31 -12.65
C PRO A 514 -18.10 -53.92 -12.91
N ILE A 515 -18.77 -52.86 -12.50
CA ILE A 515 -18.31 -51.47 -12.59
C ILE A 515 -18.33 -50.84 -11.20
N THR A 516 -17.46 -49.87 -10.98
CA THR A 516 -17.46 -49.07 -9.75
C THR A 516 -18.23 -47.79 -10.02
N ASN A 517 -19.27 -47.55 -9.23
CA ASN A 517 -20.05 -46.31 -9.25
C ASN A 517 -19.32 -45.25 -8.46
N LEU A 518 -19.21 -44.07 -9.07
CA LEU A 518 -18.72 -42.86 -8.47
C LEU A 518 -19.87 -41.87 -8.39
N ASN A 519 -20.22 -41.41 -7.19
CA ASN A 519 -21.13 -40.29 -7.02
C ASN A 519 -20.47 -39.18 -6.22
N ALA A 520 -20.68 -37.94 -6.65
CA ALA A 520 -20.18 -36.79 -5.93
C ALA A 520 -21.16 -35.63 -5.97
N LYS A 521 -21.20 -34.89 -4.87
CA LYS A 521 -21.78 -33.55 -4.82
C LYS A 521 -20.64 -32.54 -4.83
N LEU A 522 -20.54 -31.78 -5.92
CA LEU A 522 -19.54 -30.74 -6.11
C LEU A 522 -20.19 -29.37 -5.96
N GLU A 523 -19.46 -28.39 -5.46
CA GLU A 523 -19.87 -26.99 -5.42
C GLU A 523 -18.90 -26.17 -6.27
N LEU A 524 -19.41 -25.24 -7.08
CA LEU A 524 -18.57 -24.34 -7.85
C LEU A 524 -17.83 -23.38 -6.91
N VAL A 525 -16.50 -23.27 -7.06
CA VAL A 525 -15.70 -22.25 -6.36
C VAL A 525 -16.18 -20.85 -6.74
N CYS A 526 -16.43 -20.66 -8.03
CA CYS A 526 -17.00 -19.44 -8.59
C CYS A 526 -18.39 -19.71 -9.13
N SER A 527 -19.38 -18.99 -8.61
CA SER A 527 -20.75 -19.06 -9.13
C SER A 527 -20.90 -18.46 -10.53
N ARG A 528 -19.93 -17.65 -10.98
CA ARG A 528 -19.89 -17.04 -12.31
C ARG A 528 -18.47 -16.96 -12.85
N PRO A 529 -18.30 -16.95 -14.18
CA PRO A 529 -17.01 -16.74 -14.82
C PRO A 529 -16.44 -15.33 -14.56
N PRO A 530 -15.10 -15.20 -14.50
CA PRO A 530 -14.43 -13.91 -14.35
C PRO A 530 -14.74 -13.01 -15.54
N ARG A 531 -14.90 -11.71 -15.27
CA ARG A 531 -15.13 -10.70 -16.30
C ARG A 531 -13.80 -10.16 -16.80
N VAL A 532 -13.78 -9.69 -18.05
CA VAL A 532 -12.59 -9.06 -18.65
C VAL A 532 -12.15 -7.84 -17.84
N ASP A 533 -13.10 -7.10 -17.30
CA ASP A 533 -12.91 -5.90 -16.50
C ASP A 533 -13.36 -6.09 -15.03
N GLY A 534 -13.34 -7.34 -14.54
CA GLY A 534 -13.69 -7.72 -13.18
C GLY A 534 -12.57 -7.54 -12.16
N VAL A 535 -12.80 -7.97 -10.92
CA VAL A 535 -11.80 -7.93 -9.84
C VAL A 535 -10.58 -8.78 -10.19
N CYS A 536 -10.82 -10.01 -10.68
CA CYS A 536 -9.78 -10.89 -11.21
C CYS A 536 -9.96 -10.99 -12.74
N THR A 537 -8.86 -10.93 -13.47
CA THR A 537 -8.88 -10.92 -14.94
C THR A 537 -9.14 -12.32 -15.48
N ALA A 538 -9.98 -12.39 -16.52
CA ALA A 538 -10.24 -13.65 -17.21
C ALA A 538 -8.99 -14.16 -17.93
N ALA A 539 -8.77 -15.48 -17.91
CA ALA A 539 -7.82 -16.13 -18.81
C ALA A 539 -8.19 -15.88 -20.28
N PRO A 540 -7.23 -15.78 -21.22
CA PRO A 540 -7.54 -15.78 -22.64
C PRO A 540 -8.34 -17.04 -22.98
N SER A 541 -9.46 -16.88 -23.69
CA SER A 541 -10.31 -17.98 -24.13
C SER A 541 -9.48 -18.99 -24.94
N GLY A 542 -9.34 -20.22 -24.44
CA GLY A 542 -8.62 -21.30 -25.13
C GLY A 542 -7.54 -22.02 -24.32
N VAL A 543 -7.18 -21.55 -23.12
CA VAL A 543 -6.26 -22.26 -22.21
C VAL A 543 -7.07 -22.77 -21.01
N TRP A 544 -7.65 -23.96 -21.16
CA TRP A 544 -8.57 -24.58 -20.19
C TRP A 544 -7.88 -25.36 -19.08
N LEU A 545 -6.58 -25.64 -19.24
CA LEU A 545 -5.75 -26.33 -18.26
C LEU A 545 -4.44 -25.54 -18.14
N SER A 546 -4.11 -25.08 -16.94
CA SER A 546 -2.75 -24.63 -16.65
C SER A 546 -1.83 -25.85 -16.71
N ASP A 547 -0.78 -25.79 -17.53
CA ASP A 547 0.29 -26.80 -17.62
C ASP A 547 0.90 -27.15 -16.24
N ASP A 548 0.71 -26.30 -15.23
CA ASP A 548 1.22 -26.50 -13.87
C ASP A 548 0.48 -27.60 -13.08
N ALA A 549 -0.78 -27.90 -13.40
CA ALA A 549 -1.54 -28.95 -12.70
C ALA A 549 -1.13 -30.38 -13.10
N LEU A 550 -0.33 -30.53 -14.17
CA LEU A 550 0.15 -31.81 -14.67
C LEU A 550 1.62 -32.09 -14.34
N ARG A 551 2.31 -31.17 -13.65
CA ARG A 551 3.77 -31.23 -13.47
C ARG A 551 4.25 -31.60 -12.07
N ASP A 552 3.40 -31.51 -11.06
CA ASP A 552 3.72 -31.93 -9.69
C ASP A 552 3.17 -33.34 -9.40
N GLY A 553 3.74 -34.33 -10.09
CA GLY A 553 3.78 -35.71 -9.59
C GLY A 553 5.12 -35.91 -8.85
N PRO A 554 5.17 -36.69 -7.76
CA PRO A 554 6.42 -36.90 -7.03
C PRO A 554 7.41 -37.68 -7.91
N GLU A 555 8.60 -37.12 -8.11
CA GLU A 555 9.83 -37.92 -8.36
C GLU A 555 10.39 -38.45 -7.05
#